data_AF-A0A392MPM2-F1
#
_entry.id   AF-A0A392MPM2-F1
#
_cell.length_a   1.000
_cell.length_b   1.000
_cell.length_c   1.000
_cell.angle_alpha   90.00
_cell.angle_beta   90.00
_cell.angle_gamma   90.00
#
_symmetry.space_group_name_H-M   'P 1'
#
loop_
_entity.id
_entity.type
_entity.pdbx_description
1 polymer ?
#
loop_
_entity_poly.entity_id
_entity_poly.type
_entity_poly.pdbx_seq_one_letter_code
_entity_poly.pdbx_strand_id
1 'polypeptide(L)'
;TLGFACNWGTITTHPLPPQIIVKLMKDNGINKVKLFEAEPMALKALGNSGIQVMVGIPNDLLDSIASNVNAAIAWVDQNVSTFISKNGVDIR
;
A
#
# COMPACT_ATOMS: atom_id res chain seq x y z
N THR A 1 5.19 -20.89 6.84
CA THR A 1 4.63 -21.22 5.51
C THR A 1 5.22 -20.25 4.49
N LEU A 2 5.65 -20.73 3.31
CA LEU A 2 6.12 -19.87 2.22
C LEU A 2 4.98 -18.88 1.88
N GLY A 3 5.17 -17.58 2.12
CA GLY A 3 4.17 -16.57 1.78
C GLY A 3 4.37 -16.09 0.35
N PHE A 4 3.38 -16.32 -0.52
CA PHE A 4 3.38 -15.75 -1.85
C PHE A 4 3.01 -14.26 -1.77
N ALA A 5 3.71 -13.45 -2.55
CA ALA A 5 3.48 -12.03 -2.67
C ALA A 5 3.10 -11.67 -4.11
N CYS A 6 2.38 -10.57 -4.29
CA CYS A 6 2.13 -9.99 -5.61
C CYS A 6 2.41 -8.48 -5.62
N ASN A 7 2.54 -7.93 -6.82
CA ASN A 7 2.50 -6.49 -7.03
C ASN A 7 1.08 -6.11 -7.48
N TRP A 8 0.48 -5.10 -6.85
CA TRP A 8 -0.81 -4.55 -7.27
C TRP A 8 -0.59 -3.20 -7.95
N GLY A 9 -0.63 -3.23 -9.29
CA GLY A 9 -0.59 -2.03 -10.12
C GLY A 9 -1.97 -1.37 -10.24
N THR A 10 -1.99 -0.04 -10.15
CA THR A 10 -3.20 0.81 -10.11
C THR A 10 -3.48 1.50 -11.45
N ILE A 11 -2.52 1.52 -12.37
CA ILE A 11 -2.65 2.10 -13.72
C ILE A 11 -3.34 1.10 -14.64
N THR A 12 -4.64 1.29 -14.85
CA THR A 12 -5.48 0.43 -15.70
C THR A 12 -6.66 1.20 -16.28
N THR A 13 -7.13 0.81 -17.46
CA THR A 13 -8.34 1.35 -18.08
C THR A 13 -9.63 0.79 -17.46
N HIS A 14 -9.54 -0.35 -16.77
CA HIS A 14 -10.69 -1.05 -16.17
C HIS A 14 -10.33 -1.48 -14.74
N PRO A 15 -10.29 -0.53 -13.79
CA PRO A 15 -9.99 -0.86 -12.40
C PRO A 15 -11.10 -1.71 -11.78
N LEU A 16 -10.71 -2.77 -11.08
CA LEU A 16 -11.64 -3.52 -10.23
C LEU A 16 -11.78 -2.82 -8.87
N PRO A 17 -12.96 -2.89 -8.22
CA PRO A 17 -13.12 -2.44 -6.85
C PRO A 17 -12.04 -3.03 -5.92
N PRO A 18 -11.34 -2.21 -5.11
CA PRO A 18 -10.23 -2.66 -4.26
C PRO A 18 -10.56 -3.85 -3.34
N GLN A 19 -11.79 -3.90 -2.81
CA GLN A 19 -12.26 -4.98 -1.94
C GLN A 19 -12.33 -6.33 -2.67
N ILE A 20 -12.64 -6.32 -3.97
CA ILE A 20 -12.64 -7.53 -4.82
C ILE A 20 -11.21 -8.03 -4.99
N ILE A 21 -10.24 -7.12 -5.20
CA ILE A 21 -8.83 -7.48 -5.34
C ILE A 21 -8.27 -8.05 -4.02
N VAL A 22 -8.60 -7.44 -2.87
CA VAL A 22 -8.24 -7.97 -1.54
C VAL A 22 -8.83 -9.36 -1.32
N LYS A 23 -10.10 -9.57 -1.66
CA LYS A 23 -10.72 -10.90 -1.58
C LYS A 23 -10.00 -11.90 -2.48
N LEU A 24 -9.71 -11.54 -3.72
CA LEU A 24 -8.99 -12.38 -4.68
C LEU A 24 -7.63 -12.81 -4.13
N MET A 25 -6.86 -11.89 -3.55
CA MET A 25 -5.57 -12.21 -2.91
C MET A 25 -5.75 -13.24 -1.78
N LYS A 26 -6.71 -13.03 -0.88
CA LYS A 26 -6.99 -13.94 0.24
C LYS A 26 -7.42 -15.32 -0.25
N ASP A 27 -8.33 -15.39 -1.21
CA ASP A 27 -8.82 -16.64 -1.80
C ASP A 27 -7.68 -17.46 -2.44
N ASN A 28 -6.60 -16.79 -2.89
CA ASN A 28 -5.42 -17.42 -3.50
C ASN A 28 -4.24 -17.59 -2.52
N GLY A 29 -4.44 -17.38 -1.23
CA GLY A 29 -3.39 -17.55 -0.21
C GLY A 29 -2.26 -16.53 -0.28
N ILE A 30 -2.46 -15.40 -0.97
CA ILE A 30 -1.52 -14.27 -1.00
C ILE A 30 -1.67 -13.48 0.29
N ASN A 31 -0.58 -13.36 1.04
CA ASN A 31 -0.54 -12.68 2.34
C ASN A 31 0.42 -11.48 2.38
N LYS A 32 1.02 -11.12 1.24
CA LYS A 32 1.86 -9.93 1.08
C LYS A 32 1.55 -9.25 -0.26
N VAL A 33 1.54 -7.93 -0.28
CA VAL A 33 1.35 -7.14 -1.50
C VAL A 33 2.30 -5.96 -1.52
N LYS A 34 2.83 -5.63 -2.70
CA LYS A 34 3.53 -4.37 -2.96
C LYS A 34 2.63 -3.42 -3.74
N LEU A 35 2.48 -2.21 -3.22
CA LEU A 35 1.95 -1.04 -3.92
C LEU A 35 3.13 -0.17 -4.37
N PHE A 36 3.04 0.41 -5.57
CA PHE A 36 4.09 1.28 -6.11
C PHE A 36 4.04 2.69 -5.51
N GLU A 37 2.87 3.11 -5.04
CA GLU A 37 2.63 4.32 -4.29
C GLU A 37 1.60 4.08 -3.17
N ALA A 38 1.41 5.05 -2.29
CA ALA A 38 0.42 4.99 -1.23
C ALA A 38 -1.00 5.26 -1.75
N GLU A 39 -1.53 4.38 -2.59
CA GLU A 39 -2.86 4.55 -3.19
C GLU A 39 -3.96 4.42 -2.10
N PRO A 40 -4.71 5.50 -1.80
CA PRO A 40 -5.61 5.53 -0.64
C PRO A 40 -6.74 4.51 -0.69
N MET A 41 -7.29 4.16 -1.86
CA MET A 41 -8.41 3.21 -1.95
C MET A 41 -7.95 1.77 -1.70
N ALA A 42 -6.80 1.38 -2.24
CA ALA A 42 -6.14 0.10 -2.00
C ALA A 42 -5.75 -0.03 -0.53
N LEU A 43 -5.09 0.98 0.05
CA LEU A 43 -4.69 0.98 1.46
C LEU A 43 -5.91 0.85 2.39
N LYS A 44 -7.00 1.60 2.15
CA LYS A 44 -8.24 1.45 2.92
C LYS A 44 -8.84 0.06 2.83
N ALA A 45 -8.82 -0.56 1.65
CA ALA A 45 -9.34 -1.91 1.46
C ALA A 45 -8.46 -3.00 2.09
N LEU A 46 -7.15 -2.76 2.17
CA LEU A 46 -6.18 -3.64 2.85
C LEU A 46 -6.26 -3.54 4.38
N GLY A 47 -6.92 -2.52 4.92
CA GLY A 47 -7.14 -2.34 6.36
C GLY A 47 -7.78 -3.56 7.01
N ASN A 48 -7.17 -4.04 8.10
CA ASN A 48 -7.59 -5.23 8.86
C ASN A 48 -7.72 -6.52 8.01
N SER A 49 -7.12 -6.56 6.81
CA SER A 49 -7.23 -7.73 5.90
C SER A 49 -6.35 -8.92 6.33
N GLY A 50 -5.28 -8.64 7.08
CA GLY A 50 -4.21 -9.59 7.41
C GLY A 50 -3.13 -9.73 6.32
N ILE A 51 -3.23 -8.97 5.22
CA ILE A 51 -2.22 -8.90 4.16
C ILE A 51 -1.18 -7.86 4.53
N GLN A 52 0.11 -8.23 4.51
CA GLN A 52 1.22 -7.30 4.74
C GLN A 52 1.45 -6.44 3.50
N VAL A 53 1.67 -5.14 3.70
CA VAL A 53 1.78 -4.16 2.61
C VAL A 53 3.16 -3.55 2.59
N MET A 54 3.84 -3.64 1.45
CA MET A 54 4.98 -2.77 1.11
C MET A 54 4.46 -1.59 0.29
N VAL A 55 4.83 -0.37 0.68
CA VAL A 55 4.43 0.87 0.00
C VAL A 55 5.66 1.54 -0.60
N GLY A 56 5.62 1.81 -1.90
CA GLY A 56 6.68 2.56 -2.58
C GLY A 56 6.55 4.08 -2.42
N ILE A 57 7.68 4.77 -2.51
CA ILE A 57 7.73 6.22 -2.73
C ILE A 57 7.75 6.44 -4.25
N PRO A 58 6.83 7.25 -4.81
CA PRO A 58 6.88 7.66 -6.21
C PRO A 58 8.22 8.26 -6.61
N ASN A 59 8.73 7.91 -7.80
CA ASN A 59 10.05 8.34 -8.27
C ASN A 59 10.21 9.87 -8.36
N ASP A 60 9.12 10.57 -8.71
CA ASP A 60 9.05 12.03 -8.80
C ASP A 60 9.12 12.73 -7.43
N LEU A 61 8.85 12.02 -6.33
CA LEU A 61 8.98 12.54 -4.97
C LEU A 61 10.36 12.29 -4.35
N LEU A 62 11.21 11.47 -4.96
CA LEU A 62 12.49 11.06 -4.37
C LEU A 62 13.42 12.25 -4.09
N ASP A 63 13.55 13.18 -5.03
CA ASP A 63 14.42 14.36 -4.87
C ASP A 63 13.95 15.28 -3.73
N SER A 64 12.64 15.55 -3.66
CA SER A 64 12.07 16.38 -2.60
C SER A 64 12.16 15.74 -1.21
N ILE A 65 11.96 14.42 -1.12
CA ILE A 65 12.03 13.68 0.15
C ILE A 65 13.49 13.55 0.62
N ALA A 66 14.42 13.29 -0.30
CA ALA A 66 15.83 13.18 0.02
C ALA A 66 16.46 14.51 0.46
N SER A 67 16.01 15.63 -0.11
CA SER A 67 16.56 16.96 0.16
C SER A 67 15.96 17.66 1.39
N ASN A 68 14.83 17.18 1.93
CA ASN A 68 14.13 17.85 3.03
C ASN A 68 13.52 16.86 4.03
N VAL A 69 14.06 16.85 5.26
CA VAL A 69 13.57 15.98 6.35
C VAL A 69 12.10 16.24 6.70
N ASN A 70 11.62 17.48 6.62
CA ASN A 70 10.21 17.79 6.90
C ASN A 70 9.29 17.21 5.81
N ALA A 71 9.74 17.15 4.56
CA ALA A 71 9.02 16.47 3.49
C ALA A 71 8.97 14.95 3.73
N ALA A 72 10.07 14.35 4.19
CA ALA A 72 10.11 12.94 4.57
C ALA A 72 9.14 12.62 5.73
N ILE A 73 9.15 13.43 6.79
CA ILE A 73 8.22 13.30 7.93
C ILE A 73 6.78 13.42 7.46
N ALA A 74 6.45 14.46 6.69
CA ALA A 74 5.11 14.66 6.18
C ALA A 74 4.64 13.50 5.29
N TRP A 75 5.53 12.94 4.46
CA TRP A 75 5.22 11.79 3.63
C TRP A 75 4.88 10.57 4.48
N VAL A 76 5.69 10.25 5.49
CA VAL A 76 5.44 9.13 6.41
C VAL A 76 4.12 9.34 7.16
N ASP A 77 3.88 10.52 7.71
CA ASP A 77 2.66 10.80 8.47
C ASP A 77 1.39 10.60 7.63
N GLN A 78 1.39 11.12 6.41
CA GLN A 78 0.23 11.08 5.52
C GLN A 78 0.03 9.71 4.86
N ASN A 79 1.12 9.05 4.45
CA ASN A 79 1.05 7.88 3.57
C ASN A 79 1.28 6.55 4.28
N VAL A 80 1.80 6.57 5.51
CA VAL A 80 2.10 5.37 6.30
C VAL A 80 1.37 5.42 7.65
N SER A 81 1.74 6.37 8.53
CA SER A 81 1.23 6.44 9.91
C SER A 81 -0.29 6.57 9.96
N THR A 82 -0.87 7.37 9.06
CA THR A 82 -2.33 7.55 8.96
C THR A 82 -3.06 6.25 8.65
N PHE A 83 -2.55 5.42 7.72
CA PHE A 83 -3.21 4.17 7.33
C PHE A 83 -3.01 3.05 8.34
N ILE A 84 -1.85 2.99 9.00
CA ILE A 84 -1.63 2.07 10.13
C ILE A 84 -2.63 2.40 11.25
N SER A 85 -2.70 3.66 11.68
CA SER A 85 -3.48 4.07 12.86
C SER A 85 -4.99 4.12 12.61
N LYS A 86 -5.45 4.68 11.48
CA LYS A 86 -6.89 4.90 11.23
C LYS A 86 -7.56 3.73 10.52
N ASN A 87 -6.81 2.95 9.74
CA ASN A 87 -7.36 1.91 8.89
C ASN A 87 -6.90 0.49 9.27
N GLY A 88 -5.90 0.34 10.16
CA GLY A 88 -5.40 -0.97 10.57
C GLY A 88 -4.66 -1.69 9.44
N VAL A 89 -3.99 -0.95 8.55
CA VAL A 89 -3.18 -1.54 7.49
C VAL A 89 -1.88 -2.09 8.07
N ASP A 90 -1.51 -3.32 7.72
CA ASP A 90 -0.27 -3.98 8.17
C ASP A 90 0.92 -3.61 7.25
N ILE A 91 1.40 -2.37 7.33
CA ILE A 91 2.56 -1.91 6.55
C ILE A 91 3.87 -2.43 7.19
N ARG A 92 4.76 -3.04 6.40
CA ARG A 92 6.01 -3.69 6.85
C ARG A 92 7.20 -3.37 5.94
#